data_AF-A0A7V4GAA5-F1
#
_entry.id   AF-A0A7V4GAA5-F1
#
_cell.length_a   1.000
_cell.length_b   1.000
_cell.length_c   1.000
_cell.angle_alpha   90.00
_cell.angle_beta   90.00
_cell.angle_gamma   90.00
#
_symmetry.space_group_name_H-M   'P 1'
#
loop_
_entity.id
_entity.type
_entity.pdbx_description
1 polymer ?
#
loop_
_entity_poly.entity_id
_entity_poly.type
_entity_poly.pdbx_seq_one_letter_code
_entity_poly.pdbx_strand_id
1 'polypeptide(L)'
;MPADAGLWVYLGFFLAAVLAAGLGWLAVAYRLQPVFLLPLAVGLLLAAFPHPLLADALAPFLNLLQPGLDSGLFVALIFLGWGAGANLSFLVARPTKLILGLIPPAALFATYHVAVALGLSPGQGATAALIGGGDALSVAFLASRAAPEFLGPAVLAAFTLVGLQFWCQPALMR
;
A
#
# COMPACT_ATOMS: atom_id res chain seq x y z
N MET A 1 25.24 9.27 22.78
CA MET A 1 24.74 10.15 21.70
C MET A 1 25.64 9.88 20.51
N PRO A 2 25.16 9.32 19.39
CA PRO A 2 25.97 9.35 18.17
C PRO A 2 26.08 10.83 17.80
N ALA A 3 27.29 11.39 17.93
CA ALA A 3 27.60 12.81 17.80
C ALA A 3 27.70 13.26 16.32
N ASP A 4 27.23 12.42 15.41
CA ASP A 4 27.52 12.43 13.98
C ASP A 4 26.27 12.35 13.09
N ALA A 5 25.07 12.22 13.68
CA ALA A 5 23.81 12.39 12.96
C ALA A 5 23.52 13.89 12.75
N GLY A 6 23.75 14.38 11.52
CA GLY A 6 23.45 15.77 11.16
C GLY A 6 21.97 16.13 11.35
N LEU A 7 21.67 17.43 11.50
CA LEU A 7 20.33 18.01 11.63
C LEU A 7 19.30 17.41 10.64
N TRP A 8 19.74 17.08 9.43
CA TRP A 8 18.94 16.47 8.38
C TRP A 8 18.32 15.12 8.76
N VAL A 9 19.00 14.30 9.56
CA VAL A 9 18.49 13.00 10.02
C VAL A 9 17.31 13.20 10.98
N TYR A 10 17.45 14.14 11.93
CA TYR A 10 16.38 14.47 12.87
C TYR A 10 15.20 15.17 12.20
N LEU A 11 15.46 16.01 11.19
CA LEU A 11 14.41 16.60 10.38
C LEU A 11 13.64 15.52 9.60
N GLY A 12 14.35 14.57 8.98
CA GLY A 12 13.74 13.44 8.30
C GLY A 12 12.86 12.59 9.22
N PHE A 13 13.36 12.28 10.42
CA PHE A 13 12.57 11.59 11.44
C PHE A 13 11.34 12.38 11.86
N PHE A 14 11.47 13.68 12.10
CA PHE A 14 10.35 14.54 12.47
C PHE A 14 9.26 14.53 11.39
N LEU A 15 9.64 14.66 10.11
CA LEU A 15 8.68 14.60 9.00
C LEU A 15 7.99 13.23 8.91
N ALA A 16 8.76 12.14 9.05
CA ALA A 16 8.20 10.79 9.08
C ALA A 16 7.24 10.59 10.27
N ALA A 17 7.54 11.20 11.43
CA ALA A 17 6.69 11.13 12.60
C ALA A 17 5.38 11.90 12.43
N VAL A 18 5.42 13.08 11.83
CA VAL A 18 4.21 13.85 11.47
C VAL A 18 3.35 13.05 10.49
N LEU A 19 3.97 12.45 9.45
CA LEU A 19 3.25 11.62 8.48
C LEU A 19 2.62 10.38 9.15
N ALA A 20 3.37 9.66 9.97
CA ALA A 20 2.87 8.49 10.68
C ALA A 20 1.73 8.83 11.65
N ALA A 21 1.86 9.93 12.40
CA ALA A 21 0.78 10.42 13.26
C ALA A 21 -0.46 10.80 12.45
N GLY A 22 -0.28 11.44 11.28
CA GLY A 22 -1.36 11.75 10.35
C GLY A 22 -2.07 10.50 9.83
N LEU A 23 -1.32 9.48 9.39
CA LEU A 23 -1.88 8.20 8.95
C LEU A 23 -2.62 7.48 10.09
N GLY A 24 -2.04 7.46 11.30
CA GLY A 24 -2.67 6.86 12.46
C GLY A 24 -3.96 7.57 12.86
N TRP A 25 -3.96 8.91 12.80
CA TRP A 25 -5.16 9.71 13.03
C TRP A 25 -6.23 9.43 11.96
N LEU A 26 -5.87 9.39 10.67
CA LEU A 26 -6.79 9.02 9.59
C LEU A 26 -7.39 7.62 9.79
N ALA A 27 -6.55 6.67 10.17
CA ALA A 27 -6.95 5.29 10.43
C ALA A 27 -7.98 5.17 11.56
N VAL A 28 -7.84 5.97 12.63
CA VAL A 28 -8.71 5.92 13.81
C VAL A 28 -9.94 6.82 13.64
N ALA A 29 -9.74 8.09 13.32
CA ALA A 29 -10.80 9.09 13.27
C ALA A 29 -11.79 8.84 12.12
N TYR A 30 -11.29 8.47 10.95
CA TYR A 30 -12.10 8.22 9.76
C TYR A 30 -12.30 6.72 9.47
N ARG A 31 -11.78 5.85 10.35
CA ARG A 31 -11.85 4.37 10.22
C ARG A 31 -11.33 3.86 8.88
N LEU A 32 -10.34 4.53 8.31
CA LEU A 32 -9.71 4.12 7.05
C LEU A 32 -8.83 2.90 7.31
N GLN A 33 -9.25 1.72 6.87
CA GLN A 33 -8.48 0.46 6.92
C GLN A 33 -7.48 0.35 8.10
N PRO A 34 -7.94 0.42 9.36
CA PRO A 34 -7.05 0.53 10.51
C PRO A 34 -6.10 -0.66 10.64
N VAL A 35 -6.52 -1.83 10.18
CA VAL A 35 -5.72 -3.07 10.14
C VAL A 35 -4.43 -2.91 9.31
N PHE A 36 -4.41 -2.05 8.30
CA PHE A 36 -3.24 -1.83 7.45
C PHE A 36 -2.56 -0.49 7.70
N LEU A 37 -3.32 0.60 7.87
CA LEU A 37 -2.74 1.93 8.07
C LEU A 37 -2.03 2.07 9.42
N LEU A 38 -2.51 1.42 10.49
CA LEU A 38 -1.83 1.50 11.79
C LEU A 38 -0.46 0.79 11.78
N PRO A 39 -0.33 -0.48 11.33
CA PRO A 39 0.98 -1.10 11.16
C PRO A 39 1.89 -0.34 10.21
N LEU A 40 1.35 0.26 9.13
CA LEU A 40 2.13 1.06 8.20
C LEU A 40 2.69 2.33 8.86
N ALA A 41 1.88 3.03 9.67
CA ALA A 41 2.32 4.20 10.43
C ALA A 41 3.43 3.84 11.42
N VAL A 42 3.30 2.71 12.13
CA VAL A 42 4.35 2.21 13.02
C VAL A 42 5.60 1.83 12.24
N GLY A 43 5.47 1.12 11.13
CA GLY A 43 6.59 0.76 10.25
C GLY A 43 7.35 1.98 9.75
N LEU A 44 6.64 3.05 9.36
CA LEU A 44 7.24 4.32 8.95
C LEU A 44 8.05 4.97 10.07
N LEU A 45 7.55 4.96 11.31
CA LEU A 45 8.28 5.48 12.48
C LEU A 45 9.54 4.66 12.78
N LEU A 46 9.42 3.33 12.73
CA LEU A 46 10.53 2.42 13.00
C LEU A 46 11.62 2.57 11.92
N ALA A 47 11.24 2.69 10.66
CA ALA A 47 12.17 2.84 9.54
C ALA A 47 12.90 4.19 9.56
N ALA A 48 12.25 5.25 10.04
CA ALA A 48 12.84 6.59 10.11
C ALA A 48 13.61 6.86 11.42
N PHE A 49 13.65 5.91 12.36
CA PHE A 49 14.19 6.15 13.70
C PHE A 49 15.69 6.50 13.65
N PRO A 50 16.14 7.62 14.24
CA PRO A 50 17.48 8.18 14.03
C PRO A 50 18.58 7.46 14.83
N HIS A 51 18.31 6.27 15.36
CA HIS A 51 19.26 5.54 16.21
C HIS A 51 19.41 4.08 15.76
N PRO A 52 20.64 3.60 15.48
CA PRO A 52 20.88 2.25 14.95
C PRO A 52 20.45 1.13 15.91
N LEU A 53 20.56 1.35 17.24
CA LEU A 53 20.11 0.39 18.27
C LEU A 53 18.72 -0.21 18.03
N LEU A 54 17.76 0.57 17.52
CA LEU A 54 16.42 0.05 17.28
C LEU A 54 16.39 -0.88 16.06
N ALA A 55 17.08 -0.49 14.99
CA ALA A 55 17.20 -1.32 13.78
C ALA A 55 17.95 -2.62 14.10
N ASP A 56 19.05 -2.55 14.85
CA ASP A 56 19.85 -3.71 15.26
C ASP A 56 19.04 -4.66 16.16
N ALA A 57 18.25 -4.12 17.09
CA ALA A 57 17.40 -4.91 17.96
C ALA A 57 16.26 -5.62 17.20
N LEU A 58 15.70 -4.98 16.17
CA LEU A 58 14.62 -5.54 15.36
C LEU A 58 15.11 -6.42 14.21
N ALA A 59 16.37 -6.30 13.79
CA ALA A 59 16.93 -7.00 12.65
C ALA A 59 16.70 -8.52 12.69
N PRO A 60 16.91 -9.26 13.81
CA PRO A 60 16.64 -10.70 13.85
C PRO A 60 15.19 -11.06 13.53
N PHE A 61 14.25 -10.26 14.04
CA PHE A 61 12.82 -10.44 13.81
C PHE A 61 12.43 -10.09 12.36
N LEU A 62 12.91 -8.96 11.84
CA LEU A 62 12.63 -8.54 10.46
C LEU A 62 13.24 -9.52 9.45
N ASN A 63 14.46 -10.00 9.70
CA ASN A 63 15.13 -10.99 8.86
C ASN A 63 14.41 -12.35 8.85
N LEU A 64 13.71 -12.70 9.93
CA LEU A 64 12.87 -13.89 9.96
C LEU A 64 11.62 -13.75 9.07
N LEU A 65 11.09 -12.53 8.94
CA LEU A 65 9.92 -12.23 8.10
C LEU A 65 10.27 -11.99 6.63
N GLN A 66 11.48 -11.52 6.35
CA GLN A 66 11.94 -11.13 5.01
C GLN A 66 11.70 -12.21 3.93
N PRO A 67 11.99 -13.52 4.16
CA PRO A 67 11.75 -14.54 3.14
C PRO A 67 10.27 -14.69 2.76
N GLY A 68 9.36 -14.48 3.71
CA GLY A 68 7.91 -14.52 3.47
C GLY A 68 7.41 -13.33 2.65
N LEU A 69 8.07 -12.17 2.77
CA LEU A 69 7.82 -10.98 1.95
C LEU A 69 8.36 -11.17 0.53
N ASP A 70 9.63 -11.57 0.40
CA ASP A 70 10.32 -11.68 -0.89
C ASP A 70 9.68 -12.75 -1.80
N SER A 71 9.30 -13.89 -1.20
CA SER A 71 8.58 -14.96 -1.90
C SER A 71 7.16 -14.58 -2.29
N GLY A 72 6.58 -13.54 -1.68
CA GLY A 72 5.17 -13.18 -1.83
C GLY A 72 4.21 -14.08 -1.03
N LEU A 73 4.74 -14.96 -0.17
CA LEU A 73 3.93 -15.88 0.63
C LEU A 73 2.90 -15.14 1.51
N PHE A 74 3.29 -14.06 2.17
CA PHE A 74 2.36 -13.30 3.02
C PHE A 74 1.23 -12.67 2.21
N VAL A 75 1.54 -12.12 1.04
CA VAL A 75 0.53 -11.54 0.13
C VAL A 75 -0.43 -12.65 -0.35
N ALA A 76 0.10 -13.82 -0.73
CA ALA A 76 -0.71 -14.95 -1.14
C ALA A 76 -1.62 -15.48 -0.02
N LEU A 77 -1.13 -15.57 1.22
CA LEU A 77 -1.92 -15.99 2.37
C LEU A 77 -3.03 -15.00 2.71
N ILE A 78 -2.75 -13.69 2.61
CA ILE A 78 -3.77 -12.65 2.81
C ILE A 78 -4.85 -12.77 1.72
N PHE A 79 -4.47 -12.94 0.45
CA PHE A 79 -5.44 -13.15 -0.63
C PHE A 79 -6.23 -14.45 -0.50
N LEU A 80 -5.61 -15.53 -0.01
CA LEU A 80 -6.30 -16.78 0.28
C LEU A 80 -7.38 -16.57 1.35
N GLY A 81 -7.05 -15.89 2.45
CA GLY A 81 -8.01 -15.57 3.50
C GLY A 81 -9.14 -14.66 3.03
N TRP A 82 -8.80 -13.61 2.27
CA TRP A 82 -9.79 -12.69 1.68
C TRP A 82 -10.72 -13.42 0.70
N GLY A 83 -10.16 -14.24 -0.19
CA GLY A 83 -10.90 -15.01 -1.19
C GLY A 83 -11.81 -16.07 -0.55
N ALA A 84 -11.35 -16.73 0.51
CA ALA A 84 -12.16 -17.69 1.26
C ALA A 84 -13.38 -17.04 1.95
N GLY A 85 -13.28 -15.76 2.32
CA GLY A 85 -14.39 -14.98 2.88
C GLY A 85 -15.36 -14.39 1.85
N ALA A 86 -15.09 -14.52 0.54
CA ALA A 86 -15.88 -13.91 -0.51
C ALA A 86 -17.22 -14.64 -0.73
N ASN A 87 -18.33 -13.92 -0.64
CA ASN A 87 -19.65 -14.47 -0.95
C ASN A 87 -19.93 -14.40 -2.45
N LEU A 88 -19.89 -15.56 -3.13
CA LEU A 88 -20.13 -15.67 -4.57
C LEU A 88 -21.59 -16.01 -4.93
N SER A 89 -22.49 -16.21 -3.97
CA SER A 89 -23.86 -16.67 -4.24
C SER A 89 -24.61 -15.77 -5.24
N PHE A 90 -24.42 -14.45 -5.14
CA PHE A 90 -25.03 -13.49 -6.08
C PHE A 90 -24.43 -13.59 -7.49
N LEU A 91 -23.13 -13.83 -7.58
CA LEU A 91 -22.41 -13.93 -8.85
C LEU A 91 -22.81 -15.20 -9.60
N VAL A 92 -22.93 -16.32 -8.87
CA VAL A 92 -23.45 -17.60 -9.39
C VAL A 92 -24.91 -17.46 -9.82
N ALA A 93 -25.73 -16.74 -9.06
CA ALA A 93 -27.14 -16.52 -9.40
C ALA A 93 -27.36 -15.60 -10.62
N ARG A 94 -26.41 -14.71 -10.95
CA ARG A 94 -26.51 -13.77 -12.08
C ARG A 94 -25.16 -13.65 -12.82
N PRO A 95 -24.73 -14.69 -13.56
CA PRO A 95 -23.41 -14.73 -14.18
C PRO A 95 -23.20 -13.61 -15.20
N THR A 96 -24.26 -13.11 -15.85
CA THR A 96 -24.17 -11.97 -16.78
C THR A 96 -23.56 -10.71 -16.12
N LYS A 97 -23.66 -10.57 -14.80
CA LYS A 97 -23.04 -9.45 -14.07
C LYS A 97 -21.51 -9.51 -14.03
N LEU A 98 -20.89 -10.66 -14.35
CA LEU A 98 -19.44 -10.77 -14.52
C LEU A 98 -18.89 -9.80 -15.57
N ILE A 99 -19.70 -9.40 -16.55
CA ILE A 99 -19.30 -8.45 -17.60
C ILE A 99 -18.91 -7.09 -17.01
N LEU A 100 -19.51 -6.67 -15.88
CA LEU A 100 -19.10 -5.45 -15.18
C LEU A 100 -17.65 -5.52 -14.68
N GLY A 101 -17.13 -6.72 -14.43
CA GLY A 101 -15.74 -6.97 -14.07
C GLY A 101 -14.74 -6.73 -15.21
N LEU A 102 -15.20 -6.50 -16.45
CA LEU A 102 -14.34 -6.12 -17.57
C LEU A 102 -14.01 -4.62 -17.60
N ILE A 103 -14.77 -3.79 -16.87
CA ILE A 103 -14.57 -2.34 -16.82
C ILE A 103 -13.28 -1.96 -16.07
N PRO A 104 -12.97 -2.53 -14.89
CA PRO A 104 -11.74 -2.20 -14.17
C PRO A 104 -10.44 -2.47 -14.96
N PRO A 105 -10.26 -3.61 -15.67
CA PRO A 105 -9.10 -3.82 -16.54
C PRO A 105 -8.91 -2.71 -17.58
N ALA A 106 -9.99 -2.23 -18.21
CA ALA A 106 -9.90 -1.14 -19.18
C ALA A 106 -9.41 0.17 -18.54
N ALA A 107 -9.90 0.49 -17.34
CA ALA A 107 -9.45 1.66 -16.57
C ALA A 107 -7.97 1.55 -16.14
N LEU A 108 -7.52 0.35 -15.74
CA LEU A 108 -6.11 0.08 -15.44
C LEU A 108 -5.23 0.33 -16.67
N PHE A 109 -5.62 -0.20 -17.83
CA PHE A 109 -4.88 0.01 -19.07
C PHE A 109 -4.81 1.49 -19.47
N ALA A 110 -5.92 2.23 -19.35
CA ALA A 110 -5.94 3.66 -19.62
C ALA A 110 -4.98 4.41 -18.67
N THR A 111 -5.04 4.13 -17.38
CA THR A 111 -4.16 4.75 -16.37
C THR A 111 -2.69 4.45 -16.62
N TYR A 112 -2.36 3.21 -17.00
CA TYR A 112 -1.00 2.82 -17.39
C TYR A 112 -0.47 3.64 -18.57
N HIS A 113 -1.25 3.78 -19.65
CA HIS A 113 -0.80 4.52 -20.83
C HIS A 113 -0.64 6.01 -20.54
N VAL A 114 -1.53 6.59 -19.73
CA VAL A 114 -1.39 7.98 -19.28
C VAL A 114 -0.14 8.16 -18.42
N ALA A 115 0.12 7.25 -17.48
CA ALA A 115 1.31 7.28 -16.63
C ALA A 115 2.61 7.23 -17.45
N VAL A 116 2.69 6.33 -18.43
CA VAL A 116 3.85 6.22 -19.33
C VAL A 116 3.97 7.46 -20.22
N ALA A 117 2.87 8.02 -20.72
CA ALA A 117 2.88 9.26 -21.51
C ALA A 117 3.36 10.48 -20.69
N LEU A 118 3.15 10.46 -19.37
CA LEU A 118 3.67 11.47 -18.44
C LEU A 118 5.16 11.27 -18.06
N GLY A 119 5.81 10.24 -18.62
CA GLY A 119 7.24 9.98 -18.43
C GLY A 119 7.59 9.00 -17.33
N LEU A 120 6.61 8.31 -16.73
CA LEU A 120 6.90 7.21 -15.79
C LEU A 120 7.45 5.99 -16.54
N SER A 121 8.36 5.26 -15.89
CA SER A 121 8.83 3.98 -16.43
C SER A 121 7.67 2.98 -16.55
N PRO A 122 7.75 1.96 -17.43
CA PRO A 122 6.71 0.94 -17.52
C PRO A 122 6.39 0.28 -16.16
N GLY A 123 7.41 0.05 -15.32
CA GLY A 123 7.21 -0.48 -13.97
C GLY A 123 6.43 0.48 -13.07
N GLN A 124 6.82 1.75 -13.04
CA GLN A 124 6.15 2.79 -12.26
C GLN A 124 4.73 3.05 -12.76
N GLY A 125 4.52 3.06 -14.09
CA GLY A 125 3.21 3.21 -14.71
C GLY A 125 2.28 2.04 -14.39
N ALA A 126 2.80 0.82 -14.35
CA ALA A 126 2.01 -0.36 -13.96
C ALA A 126 1.63 -0.31 -12.47
N THR A 127 2.56 0.09 -11.60
CA THR A 127 2.26 0.34 -10.19
C THR A 127 1.21 1.44 -10.01
N ALA A 128 1.35 2.57 -10.71
CA ALA A 128 0.40 3.68 -10.67
C ALA A 128 -1.00 3.27 -11.16
N ALA A 129 -1.08 2.46 -12.22
CA ALA A 129 -2.33 1.89 -12.69
C ALA A 129 -3.02 1.06 -11.60
N LEU A 130 -2.28 0.14 -10.95
CA LEU A 130 -2.84 -0.69 -9.88
C LEU A 130 -3.33 0.11 -8.67
N ILE A 131 -2.73 1.27 -8.36
CA ILE A 131 -3.23 2.16 -7.28
C ILE A 131 -4.68 2.56 -7.57
N GLY A 132 -5.00 2.88 -8.82
CA GLY A 132 -6.38 3.19 -9.25
C GLY A 132 -7.32 1.98 -9.22
N GLY A 133 -6.79 0.76 -9.22
CA GLY A 133 -7.56 -0.49 -9.15
C GLY A 133 -8.14 -0.81 -7.77
N GLY A 134 -7.70 -0.12 -6.72
CA GLY A 134 -8.26 -0.27 -5.37
C GLY A 134 -7.74 -1.48 -4.57
N ASP A 135 -6.65 -2.12 -5.01
CA ASP A 135 -6.01 -3.23 -4.30
C ASP A 135 -4.58 -2.88 -3.87
N ALA A 136 -4.44 -2.43 -2.62
CA ALA A 136 -3.17 -1.97 -2.07
C ALA A 136 -2.13 -3.09 -1.88
N LEU A 137 -2.54 -4.35 -1.70
CA LEU A 137 -1.61 -5.46 -1.51
C LEU A 137 -0.98 -5.87 -2.85
N SER A 138 -1.78 -5.88 -3.92
CA SER A 138 -1.26 -6.08 -5.27
C SER A 138 -0.32 -4.95 -5.70
N VAL A 139 -0.62 -3.70 -5.31
CA VAL A 139 0.30 -2.57 -5.54
C VAL A 139 1.63 -2.78 -4.83
N ALA A 140 1.61 -3.14 -3.54
CA ALA A 140 2.83 -3.37 -2.77
C ALA A 140 3.69 -4.47 -3.38
N PHE A 141 3.06 -5.57 -3.81
CA PHE A 141 3.74 -6.70 -4.44
C PHE A 141 4.28 -6.37 -5.83
N LEU A 142 3.53 -5.64 -6.66
CA LEU A 142 4.03 -5.25 -7.98
C LEU A 142 5.18 -4.24 -7.85
N ALA A 143 5.03 -3.23 -6.98
CA ALA A 143 6.04 -2.21 -6.76
C ALA A 143 7.36 -2.84 -6.29
N SER A 144 7.33 -3.84 -5.40
CA SER A 144 8.54 -4.49 -4.91
C SER A 144 9.34 -5.22 -5.99
N ARG A 145 8.71 -5.57 -7.12
CA ARG A 145 9.37 -6.26 -8.24
C ARG A 145 9.62 -5.36 -9.46
N ALA A 146 8.70 -4.46 -9.76
CA ALA A 146 8.72 -3.67 -10.99
C ALA A 146 9.32 -2.26 -10.80
N ALA A 147 9.21 -1.68 -9.60
CA ALA A 147 9.75 -0.36 -9.27
C ALA A 147 10.03 -0.25 -7.75
N PRO A 148 11.06 -0.95 -7.22
CA PRO A 148 11.33 -1.00 -5.78
C PRO A 148 11.56 0.38 -5.15
N GLU A 149 12.14 1.31 -5.91
CA GLU A 149 12.35 2.71 -5.52
C GLU A 149 11.04 3.49 -5.33
N PHE A 150 9.96 3.03 -5.96
CA PHE A 150 8.64 3.62 -5.90
C PHE A 150 7.74 2.97 -4.83
N LEU A 151 8.21 1.91 -4.17
CA LEU A 151 7.42 1.10 -3.23
C LEU A 151 6.87 1.91 -2.07
N GLY A 152 7.70 2.69 -1.38
CA GLY A 152 7.28 3.46 -0.20
C GLY A 152 6.13 4.44 -0.53
N PRO A 153 6.32 5.36 -1.49
CA PRO A 153 5.25 6.26 -1.94
C PRO A 153 4.02 5.54 -2.49
N ALA A 154 4.20 4.47 -3.27
CA ALA A 154 3.09 3.72 -3.86
C ALA A 154 2.21 3.04 -2.81
N VAL A 155 2.83 2.37 -1.82
CA VAL A 155 2.13 1.68 -0.73
C VAL A 155 1.36 2.68 0.13
N LEU A 156 1.99 3.82 0.46
CA LEU A 156 1.36 4.90 1.21
C LEU A 156 0.11 5.42 0.48
N ALA A 157 0.25 5.74 -0.81
CA ALA A 157 -0.85 6.22 -1.64
C ALA A 157 -1.97 5.18 -1.75
N ALA A 158 -1.62 3.92 -2.04
CA ALA A 158 -2.59 2.86 -2.24
C ALA A 158 -3.44 2.60 -0.99
N PHE A 159 -2.83 2.34 0.17
CA PHE A 159 -3.61 2.07 1.39
C PHE A 159 -4.47 3.27 1.82
N THR A 160 -3.98 4.49 1.62
CA THR A 160 -4.75 5.70 1.93
C THR A 160 -5.95 5.86 1.00
N LEU A 161 -5.76 5.67 -0.32
CA LEU A 161 -6.82 5.80 -1.32
C LEU A 161 -7.87 4.68 -1.22
N VAL A 162 -7.45 3.44 -0.94
CA VAL A 162 -8.35 2.30 -0.69
C VAL A 162 -9.20 2.55 0.56
N GLY A 163 -8.68 3.22 1.58
CA GLY A 163 -9.49 3.72 2.68
C GLY A 163 -10.49 4.79 2.23
N LEU A 164 -10.01 5.79 1.48
CA LEU A 164 -10.80 6.94 1.04
C LEU A 164 -11.95 6.54 0.10
N GLN A 165 -11.81 5.45 -0.65
CA GLN A 165 -12.83 4.99 -1.61
C GLN A 165 -14.21 4.80 -0.97
N PHE A 166 -14.27 4.39 0.30
CA PHE A 166 -15.53 4.19 1.03
C PHE A 166 -16.32 5.50 1.21
N TRP A 167 -15.64 6.64 1.15
CA TRP A 167 -16.23 7.97 1.19
C TRP A 167 -16.49 8.54 -0.20
N CYS A 168 -15.54 8.35 -1.13
CA CYS A 168 -15.66 8.86 -2.49
C CYS A 168 -16.75 8.16 -3.30
N GLN A 169 -16.89 6.83 -3.16
CA GLN A 169 -17.83 6.05 -3.95
C GLN A 169 -19.29 6.48 -3.73
N PRO A 170 -19.80 6.64 -2.48
CA PRO A 170 -21.15 7.16 -2.26
C PRO A 170 -21.38 8.56 -2.83
N ALA A 171 -20.36 9.41 -2.89
CA ALA A 171 -20.49 10.75 -3.47
C ALA A 171 -20.58 10.71 -5.00
N LEU A 172 -19.86 9.81 -5.66
CA LEU A 172 -19.87 9.64 -7.12
C LEU A 172 -21.15 8.96 -7.64
N MET A 173 -21.78 8.12 -6.81
CA MET A 173 -23.00 7.39 -7.17
C MET A 173 -24.30 8.20 -6.97
N ARG A 174 -24.21 9.42 -6.43
CA ARG A 174 -25.34 10.37 -6.37
C ARG A 174 -25.39 11.21 -7.63
#